data_AF-A0A432QHE7-F1
#
_entry.id   AF-A0A432QHE7-F1
#
_cell.length_a   1.000
_cell.length_b   1.000
_cell.length_c   1.000
_cell.angle_alpha   90.00
_cell.angle_beta   90.00
_cell.angle_gamma   90.00
#
_symmetry.space_group_name_H-M   'P 1'
#
loop_
_entity.id
_entity.type
_entity.pdbx_description
1 polymer ?
#
loop_
_entity_poly.entity_id
_entity_poly.type
_entity_poly.pdbx_seq_one_letter_code
_entity_poly.pdbx_strand_id
1 'polypeptide(L)'
;MITRQIPQQRQPLGFFPTPLVSLNNLSKRLHGPRMLMKRDDQTGLASGGNKTRKLEFLFGEALAMGCDTVITGGAAQSNHCRQTVAAAASCGLQCHLVLGGEPARTAPKGNLLLNDLLGAHIHWTGKYRKGEKIPEIVLNLKEQGCRPYVIPYGGSNATGALGFVDAVAELTEQIKSMSISIDTIVFASSSGGTQAGLMVGRHMVGADFELIGIAIDKGETGEKSFAEHIAAIANDTADLLELETSFSPADIQLYEDYVGKGYGVVGKLEKKAIRIVAETEGILLDPVYTGRAMGGLLDLIDQGKFSPKDTVLFWHTGGLPALFSYAKDLQ
;
A
#
# COMPACT_ATOMS: atom_id res chain seq x y z
N MET A 1 -17.48 -17.42 -6.31
CA MET A 1 -16.61 -18.55 -6.71
C MET A 1 -15.12 -18.22 -6.58
N ILE A 2 -14.70 -16.94 -6.68
CA ILE A 2 -13.30 -16.48 -6.53
C ILE A 2 -12.68 -16.78 -5.16
N THR A 3 -13.47 -16.67 -4.09
CA THR A 3 -13.01 -16.95 -2.72
C THR A 3 -12.50 -18.37 -2.49
N ARG A 4 -12.79 -19.33 -3.39
CA ARG A 4 -12.29 -20.71 -3.29
C ARG A 4 -10.88 -20.91 -3.85
N GLN A 5 -10.43 -20.01 -4.74
CA GLN A 5 -9.08 -20.07 -5.34
C GLN A 5 -8.04 -19.33 -4.50
N ILE A 6 -8.46 -18.35 -3.71
CA ILE A 6 -7.58 -17.65 -2.78
C ILE A 6 -7.24 -18.58 -1.60
N PRO A 7 -5.94 -18.78 -1.28
CA PRO A 7 -5.54 -19.56 -0.13
C PRO A 7 -6.27 -19.12 1.14
N GLN A 8 -6.88 -20.08 1.86
CA GLN A 8 -7.62 -19.80 3.10
C GLN A 8 -6.70 -19.51 4.29
N GLN A 9 -5.40 -19.72 4.12
CA GLN A 9 -4.40 -19.48 5.14
C GLN A 9 -4.13 -17.98 5.27
N ARG A 10 -5.05 -17.29 5.95
CA ARG A 10 -4.96 -15.87 6.30
C ARG A 10 -5.20 -15.66 7.77
N GLN A 11 -4.51 -14.70 8.35
CA GLN A 11 -4.73 -14.22 9.70
C GLN A 11 -5.65 -12.99 9.65
N PRO A 12 -6.81 -12.99 10.33
CA PRO A 12 -7.67 -11.80 10.40
C PRO A 12 -6.96 -10.68 11.17
N LEU A 13 -6.63 -9.59 10.49
CA LEU A 13 -5.92 -8.44 11.06
C LEU A 13 -6.67 -7.12 10.88
N GLY A 14 -7.61 -7.06 9.93
CA GLY A 14 -8.29 -5.83 9.57
C GLY A 14 -9.81 -5.87 9.68
N PHE A 15 -10.42 -4.70 9.52
CA PHE A 15 -11.86 -4.55 9.37
C PHE A 15 -12.22 -4.51 7.88
N PHE A 16 -12.90 -5.56 7.41
CA PHE A 16 -13.35 -5.71 6.04
C PHE A 16 -14.86 -6.05 6.00
N PRO A 17 -15.60 -5.66 4.95
CA PRO A 17 -15.14 -4.88 3.79
C PRO A 17 -14.86 -3.41 4.17
N THR A 18 -13.83 -2.79 3.58
CA THR A 18 -13.60 -1.36 3.81
C THR A 18 -14.64 -0.50 3.09
N PRO A 19 -15.02 0.68 3.62
CA PRO A 19 -16.05 1.49 2.98
C PRO A 19 -15.73 1.91 1.54
N LEU A 20 -16.75 1.92 0.69
CA LEU A 20 -16.75 2.55 -0.63
C LEU A 20 -17.66 3.77 -0.58
N VAL A 21 -17.08 4.96 -0.73
CA VAL A 21 -17.80 6.24 -0.52
C VAL A 21 -17.75 7.14 -1.74
N SER A 22 -18.80 7.93 -1.95
CA SER A 22 -18.81 8.98 -2.98
C SER A 22 -18.15 10.25 -2.46
N LEU A 23 -17.31 10.88 -3.28
CA LEU A 23 -16.68 12.18 -3.00
C LEU A 23 -17.47 13.27 -3.75
N ASN A 24 -18.70 13.53 -3.27
CA ASN A 24 -19.67 14.37 -3.98
C ASN A 24 -19.22 15.84 -4.07
N ASN A 25 -18.56 16.37 -3.05
CA ASN A 25 -18.14 17.77 -3.01
C ASN A 25 -16.89 17.98 -3.86
N LEU A 26 -15.97 17.03 -3.85
CA LEU A 26 -14.81 17.01 -4.71
C LEU A 26 -15.24 16.91 -6.18
N SER A 27 -16.16 15.99 -6.51
CA SER A 27 -16.70 15.87 -7.88
C SER A 27 -17.28 17.21 -8.38
N LYS A 28 -18.11 17.86 -7.55
CA LYS A 28 -18.67 19.19 -7.84
C LYS A 28 -17.58 20.26 -8.00
N ARG A 29 -16.58 20.24 -7.12
CA ARG A 29 -15.48 21.23 -7.11
C ARG A 29 -14.59 21.13 -8.34
N LEU A 30 -14.39 19.92 -8.86
CA LEU A 30 -13.54 19.69 -10.03
C LEU A 30 -14.26 19.94 -11.34
N HIS A 31 -15.60 20.00 -11.35
CA HIS A 31 -16.41 19.99 -12.58
C HIS A 31 -16.00 18.84 -13.53
N GLY A 32 -15.54 17.73 -12.94
CA GLY A 32 -14.90 16.62 -13.64
C GLY A 32 -15.67 15.31 -13.45
N PRO A 33 -14.98 14.16 -13.45
CA PRO A 33 -15.63 12.85 -13.33
C PRO A 33 -16.34 12.69 -11.98
N ARG A 34 -17.22 11.68 -11.91
CA ARG A 34 -17.76 11.22 -10.63
C ARG A 34 -16.64 10.57 -9.83
N MET A 35 -16.36 11.10 -8.65
CA MET A 35 -15.31 10.61 -7.77
C MET A 35 -15.86 9.66 -6.71
N LEU A 36 -15.23 8.49 -6.59
CA LEU A 36 -15.43 7.52 -5.51
C LEU A 36 -14.12 7.33 -4.74
N MET A 37 -14.20 6.80 -3.52
CA MET A 37 -13.03 6.42 -2.74
C MET A 37 -13.21 5.07 -2.04
N LYS A 38 -12.21 4.19 -2.19
CA LYS A 38 -12.09 2.95 -1.41
C LYS A 38 -11.25 3.23 -0.16
N ARG A 39 -11.83 3.06 1.03
CA ARG A 39 -11.29 3.53 2.32
C ARG A 39 -10.38 2.51 3.00
N ASP A 40 -9.33 2.09 2.32
CA ASP A 40 -8.31 1.20 2.91
C ASP A 40 -7.44 1.88 3.98
N ASP A 41 -7.59 3.19 4.18
CA ASP A 41 -7.14 3.88 5.39
C ASP A 41 -7.85 3.37 6.65
N GLN A 42 -9.03 2.77 6.52
CA GLN A 42 -9.88 2.32 7.63
C GLN A 42 -9.77 0.83 7.94
N THR A 43 -8.71 0.15 7.51
CA THR A 43 -8.49 -1.28 7.81
C THR A 43 -8.23 -1.59 9.29
N GLY A 44 -8.03 -0.58 10.15
CA GLY A 44 -8.02 -0.73 11.61
C GLY A 44 -6.68 -1.04 12.27
N LEU A 45 -5.79 -1.79 11.61
CA LEU A 45 -4.53 -2.25 12.22
C LEU A 45 -3.56 -1.08 12.51
N ALA A 46 -3.49 -0.67 13.78
CA ALA A 46 -2.73 0.50 14.25
C ALA A 46 -2.91 1.73 13.35
N SER A 47 -4.15 2.19 13.16
CA SER A 47 -4.56 3.26 12.23
C SER A 47 -4.62 2.86 10.73
N GLY A 48 -4.59 1.55 10.42
CA GLY A 48 -4.93 1.00 9.11
C GLY A 48 -4.02 1.40 7.95
N GLY A 49 -4.51 1.15 6.74
CA GLY A 49 -3.80 1.26 5.48
C GLY A 49 -3.81 -0.06 4.68
N ASN A 50 -3.30 0.04 3.45
CA ASN A 50 -3.32 -1.09 2.52
C ASN A 50 -2.46 -2.29 2.93
N LYS A 51 -1.47 -2.11 3.81
CA LYS A 51 -0.55 -3.19 4.18
C LYS A 51 -1.27 -4.26 5.00
N THR A 52 -2.27 -3.86 5.79
CA THR A 52 -3.14 -4.79 6.53
C THR A 52 -3.65 -5.93 5.64
N ARG A 53 -4.16 -5.64 4.44
CA ARG A 53 -4.62 -6.66 3.48
C ARG A 53 -3.55 -7.67 3.11
N LYS A 54 -2.33 -7.20 2.83
CA LYS A 54 -1.20 -8.06 2.46
C LYS A 54 -0.72 -8.88 3.66
N LEU A 55 -0.72 -8.26 4.83
CA LEU A 55 -0.23 -8.86 6.06
C LEU A 55 -1.14 -9.99 6.54
N GLU A 56 -2.44 -10.01 6.22
CA GLU A 56 -3.31 -11.15 6.56
C GLU A 56 -2.75 -12.47 5.98
N PHE A 57 -2.31 -12.44 4.72
CA PHE A 57 -1.74 -13.61 4.05
C PHE A 57 -0.31 -13.91 4.52
N LEU A 58 0.54 -12.88 4.63
CA LEU A 58 1.92 -13.05 5.08
C LEU A 58 2.02 -13.59 6.52
N PHE A 59 1.16 -13.12 7.42
CA PHE A 59 1.10 -13.65 8.79
C PHE A 59 0.43 -15.03 8.84
N GLY A 60 -0.55 -15.29 7.98
CA GLY A 60 -1.09 -16.64 7.82
C GLY A 60 0.00 -17.65 7.42
N GLU A 61 0.87 -17.27 6.48
CA GLU A 61 2.03 -18.07 6.08
C GLU A 61 3.03 -18.25 7.23
N ALA A 62 3.46 -17.15 7.87
CA ALA A 62 4.43 -17.17 8.97
C ALA A 62 3.97 -18.04 10.15
N LEU A 63 2.70 -17.94 10.54
CA LEU A 63 2.15 -18.71 11.66
C LEU A 63 2.12 -20.21 11.36
N ALA A 64 1.75 -20.63 10.15
CA ALA A 64 1.75 -22.05 9.81
C ALA A 64 3.16 -22.64 9.67
N MET A 65 4.15 -21.82 9.32
CA MET A 65 5.56 -22.19 9.37
C MET A 65 6.09 -22.31 10.82
N GLY A 66 5.28 -21.96 11.82
CA GLY A 66 5.67 -21.99 13.23
C GLY A 66 6.65 -20.89 13.61
N CYS A 67 6.73 -19.80 12.84
CA CYS A 67 7.61 -18.68 13.14
C CYS A 67 7.20 -17.96 14.44
N ASP A 68 8.20 -17.48 15.18
CA ASP A 68 8.03 -16.73 16.44
C ASP A 68 8.48 -15.26 16.31
N THR A 69 9.19 -14.93 15.23
CA THR A 69 9.72 -13.61 14.94
C THR A 69 9.40 -13.23 13.51
N VAL A 70 9.03 -11.97 13.27
CA VAL A 70 8.97 -11.37 11.93
C VAL A 70 10.02 -10.28 11.78
N ILE A 71 10.58 -10.15 10.58
CA ILE A 71 11.54 -9.10 10.26
C ILE A 71 11.18 -8.42 8.94
N THR A 72 11.26 -7.09 8.91
CA THR A 72 11.06 -6.32 7.69
C THR A 72 11.87 -5.03 7.70
N GLY A 73 11.94 -4.35 6.55
CA GLY A 73 12.71 -3.11 6.39
C GLY A 73 11.88 -1.94 5.88
N GLY A 74 12.35 -0.72 6.14
CA GLY A 74 11.73 0.49 5.61
C GLY A 74 12.44 1.79 6.02
N ALA A 75 11.88 2.91 5.57
CA ALA A 75 12.24 4.22 6.10
C ALA A 75 11.68 4.42 7.53
N ALA A 76 12.23 5.36 8.29
CA ALA A 76 11.79 5.66 9.66
C ALA A 76 10.28 5.93 9.80
N GLN A 77 9.65 6.56 8.80
CA GLN A 77 8.21 6.83 8.76
C GLN A 77 7.42 5.80 7.94
N SER A 78 7.93 4.59 7.76
CA SER A 78 7.30 3.55 6.95
C SER A 78 5.95 3.10 7.52
N ASN A 79 4.88 3.28 6.73
CA ASN A 79 3.56 2.72 7.01
C ASN A 79 3.56 1.19 7.02
N HIS A 80 4.46 0.58 6.25
CA HIS A 80 4.65 -0.88 6.20
C HIS A 80 5.21 -1.42 7.50
N CYS A 81 6.26 -0.79 8.03
CA CYS A 81 6.85 -1.20 9.31
C CYS A 81 5.82 -1.09 10.43
N ARG A 82 5.11 0.03 10.53
CA ARG A 82 4.08 0.24 11.56
C ARG A 82 2.96 -0.80 11.55
N GLN A 83 2.42 -1.13 10.38
CA GLN A 83 1.42 -2.18 10.28
C GLN A 83 2.00 -3.58 10.53
N THR A 84 3.26 -3.83 10.16
CA THR A 84 3.93 -5.12 10.42
C THR A 84 4.15 -5.35 11.92
N VAL A 85 4.59 -4.34 12.67
CA VAL A 85 4.74 -4.45 14.14
C VAL A 85 3.38 -4.65 14.79
N ALA A 86 2.36 -3.92 14.34
CA ALA A 86 1.01 -4.08 14.86
C ALA A 86 0.46 -5.50 14.65
N ALA A 87 0.65 -6.06 13.45
CA ALA A 87 0.28 -7.43 13.16
C ALA A 87 1.05 -8.42 14.06
N ALA A 88 2.36 -8.23 14.21
CA ALA A 88 3.20 -9.06 15.07
C ALA A 88 2.73 -9.04 16.52
N ALA A 89 2.48 -7.86 17.08
CA ALA A 89 1.95 -7.71 18.42
C ALA A 89 0.60 -8.43 18.58
N SER A 90 -0.31 -8.29 17.60
CA SER A 90 -1.63 -8.96 17.64
C SER A 90 -1.55 -10.49 17.54
N CYS A 91 -0.49 -11.01 16.91
CA CYS A 91 -0.25 -12.45 16.74
C CYS A 91 0.67 -13.05 17.80
N GLY A 92 1.16 -12.24 18.75
CA GLY A 92 2.14 -12.69 19.77
C GLY A 92 3.53 -13.00 19.20
N LEU A 93 3.90 -12.43 18.06
CA LEU A 93 5.23 -12.57 17.45
C LEU A 93 6.13 -11.39 17.80
N GLN A 94 7.44 -11.63 17.93
CA GLN A 94 8.42 -10.55 18.00
C GLN A 94 8.54 -9.86 16.64
N CYS A 95 8.79 -8.55 16.63
CA CYS A 95 8.98 -7.80 15.39
C CYS A 95 10.33 -7.06 15.37
N HIS A 96 11.15 -7.37 14.37
CA HIS A 96 12.41 -6.67 14.10
C HIS A 96 12.24 -5.75 12.89
N LEU A 97 12.51 -4.46 13.10
CA LEU A 97 12.47 -3.44 12.05
C LEU A 97 13.87 -3.01 11.66
N VAL A 98 14.21 -3.18 10.39
CA VAL A 98 15.48 -2.71 9.81
C VAL A 98 15.24 -1.36 9.15
N LEU A 99 15.53 -0.28 9.88
CA LEU A 99 15.18 1.07 9.49
C LEU A 99 16.38 1.85 8.95
N GLY A 100 16.19 2.48 7.80
CA GLY A 100 17.12 3.47 7.29
C GLY A 100 17.10 4.74 8.15
N GLY A 101 18.26 5.39 8.23
CA GLY A 101 18.53 6.56 9.03
C GLY A 101 19.25 6.24 10.33
N GLU A 102 19.13 7.15 11.27
CA GLU A 102 19.71 7.09 12.61
C GLU A 102 18.59 7.32 13.65
N PRO A 103 18.78 6.89 14.90
CA PRO A 103 17.84 7.18 15.99
C PRO A 103 17.51 8.68 16.07
N ALA A 104 16.23 9.00 16.23
CA ALA A 104 15.81 10.39 16.41
C ALA A 104 16.41 10.96 17.71
N ARG A 105 16.98 12.16 17.63
CA ARG A 105 17.49 12.89 18.82
C ARG A 105 16.39 13.50 19.68
N THR A 106 15.18 13.55 19.15
CA THR A 106 13.98 14.09 19.80
C THR A 106 12.93 13.00 19.91
N ALA A 107 11.90 13.25 20.72
CA ALA A 107 10.79 12.31 20.88
C ALA A 107 10.23 11.89 19.51
N PRO A 108 10.02 10.57 19.28
CA PRO A 108 9.55 10.07 18.01
C PRO A 108 8.13 10.57 17.72
N LYS A 109 7.80 10.68 16.43
CA LYS A 109 6.49 11.10 15.94
C LYS A 109 5.98 10.15 14.87
N GLY A 110 4.67 10.21 14.62
CA GLY A 110 4.02 9.45 13.55
C GLY A 110 4.28 7.96 13.68
N ASN A 111 4.66 7.32 12.57
CA ASN A 111 4.87 5.87 12.53
C ASN A 111 5.98 5.39 13.49
N LEU A 112 7.04 6.18 13.70
CA LEU A 112 8.14 5.79 14.59
C LEU A 112 7.70 5.71 16.06
N LEU A 113 6.85 6.63 16.50
CA LEU A 113 6.24 6.57 17.84
C LEU A 113 5.37 5.33 17.99
N LEU A 114 4.57 5.02 16.97
CA LEU A 114 3.71 3.84 16.99
C LEU A 114 4.52 2.54 17.02
N ASN A 115 5.63 2.45 16.28
CA ASN A 115 6.52 1.28 16.32
C ASN A 115 7.04 1.01 17.74
N ASP A 116 7.46 2.06 18.45
CA ASP A 116 7.95 1.97 19.82
C ASP A 116 6.86 1.47 20.78
N LEU A 117 5.68 2.09 20.75
CA LEU A 117 4.53 1.69 21.57
C LEU A 117 4.05 0.26 21.30
N LEU A 118 4.22 -0.24 20.07
CA LEU A 118 3.86 -1.59 19.66
C LEU A 118 4.96 -2.62 19.96
N GLY A 119 6.09 -2.21 20.54
CA GLY A 119 7.15 -3.12 20.98
C GLY A 119 8.12 -3.57 19.88
N ALA A 120 8.40 -2.72 18.89
CA ALA A 120 9.35 -3.04 17.83
C ALA A 120 10.81 -3.10 18.33
N HIS A 121 11.57 -4.10 17.88
CA HIS A 121 13.04 -4.10 17.97
C HIS A 121 13.62 -3.38 16.74
N ILE A 122 14.13 -2.16 16.93
CA ILE A 122 14.61 -1.32 15.83
C ILE A 122 16.12 -1.46 15.62
N HIS A 123 16.51 -1.77 14.39
CA HIS A 123 17.89 -1.83 13.89
C HIS A 123 18.11 -0.67 12.93
N TRP A 124 18.93 0.31 13.31
CA TRP A 124 19.25 1.47 12.47
C TRP A 124 20.41 1.16 11.54
N THR A 125 20.22 1.40 10.23
CA THR A 125 21.15 0.94 9.19
C THR A 125 21.64 2.06 8.27
N GLY A 126 21.58 3.32 8.73
CA GLY A 126 22.10 4.46 7.98
C GLY A 126 21.45 4.59 6.60
N LYS A 127 22.23 4.49 5.53
CA LYS A 127 21.70 4.63 4.16
C LYS A 127 20.82 3.46 3.67
N TYR A 128 20.92 2.29 4.31
CA TYR A 128 20.19 1.09 3.89
C TYR A 128 18.77 1.14 4.46
N ARG A 129 17.74 1.20 3.59
CA ARG A 129 16.32 1.38 4.00
C ARG A 129 15.36 0.36 3.40
N LYS A 130 15.83 -0.51 2.51
CA LYS A 130 15.02 -1.46 1.73
C LYS A 130 15.20 -2.90 2.18
N GLY A 131 15.93 -3.14 3.28
CA GLY A 131 16.13 -4.46 3.88
C GLY A 131 17.48 -5.10 3.54
N GLU A 132 18.43 -4.33 3.03
CA GLU A 132 19.76 -4.78 2.62
C GLU A 132 20.55 -5.46 3.76
N LYS A 133 20.21 -5.12 5.02
CA LYS A 133 20.82 -5.68 6.24
C LYS A 133 19.98 -6.76 6.92
N ILE A 134 18.81 -7.11 6.38
CA ILE A 134 17.96 -8.19 6.91
C ILE A 134 18.70 -9.53 6.97
N PRO A 135 19.48 -9.97 5.95
CA PRO A 135 20.14 -11.28 6.00
C PRO A 135 21.08 -11.46 7.20
N GLU A 136 21.83 -10.41 7.56
CA GLU A 136 22.75 -10.40 8.71
C GLU A 136 21.99 -10.57 10.03
N ILE A 137 20.89 -9.84 10.19
CA ILE A 137 20.06 -9.89 11.41
C ILE A 137 19.32 -11.23 11.52
N VAL A 138 18.85 -11.78 10.39
CA VAL A 138 18.20 -13.11 10.36
C VAL A 138 19.14 -14.20 10.84
N LEU A 139 20.42 -14.17 10.42
CA LEU A 139 21.41 -15.15 10.89
C LEU A 139 21.60 -15.05 12.41
N ASN A 140 21.76 -13.83 12.93
CA ASN A 140 21.93 -13.61 14.36
C ASN A 140 20.71 -14.04 15.19
N LEU A 141 19.48 -13.83 14.69
CA LEU A 141 18.26 -14.30 15.36
C LEU A 141 18.16 -15.82 15.38
N LYS A 142 18.55 -16.49 14.29
CA LYS A 142 18.59 -17.97 14.24
C LYS A 142 19.60 -18.55 15.22
N GLU A 143 20.76 -17.92 15.39
CA GLU A 143 21.76 -18.30 16.40
C GLU A 143 21.22 -18.16 17.84
N GLN A 144 20.29 -17.24 18.07
CA GLN A 144 19.58 -17.07 19.35
C GLN A 144 18.39 -18.04 19.52
N GLY A 145 18.14 -18.92 18.54
CA GLY A 145 17.06 -19.91 18.59
C GLY A 145 15.71 -19.42 18.05
N CYS A 146 15.63 -18.21 17.50
CA CYS A 146 14.41 -17.69 16.88
C CYS A 146 14.17 -18.36 15.50
N ARG A 147 12.90 -18.34 15.08
CA ARG A 147 12.42 -18.78 13.76
C ARG A 147 11.89 -17.58 12.97
N PRO A 148 12.76 -16.74 12.39
CA PRO A 148 12.35 -15.50 11.73
C PRO A 148 11.67 -15.74 10.38
N TYR A 149 10.57 -15.02 10.15
CA TYR A 149 9.92 -14.88 8.86
C TYR A 149 10.22 -13.50 8.26
N VAL A 150 10.77 -13.47 7.05
CA VAL A 150 11.14 -12.22 6.37
C VAL A 150 9.98 -11.71 5.53
N ILE A 151 9.44 -10.54 5.91
CA ILE A 151 8.47 -9.83 5.09
C ILE A 151 9.23 -8.87 4.16
N PRO A 152 9.13 -9.01 2.83
CA PRO A 152 9.83 -8.14 1.89
C PRO A 152 9.31 -6.69 2.00
N TYR A 153 10.09 -5.75 1.46
CA TYR A 153 9.77 -4.32 1.48
C TYR A 153 8.33 -4.06 0.98
N GLY A 154 7.49 -3.46 1.84
CA GLY A 154 6.09 -3.16 1.53
C GLY A 154 5.15 -4.36 1.43
N GLY A 155 5.60 -5.55 1.85
CA GLY A 155 4.86 -6.81 1.74
C GLY A 155 4.62 -7.20 0.28
N SER A 156 5.57 -6.90 -0.59
CA SER A 156 5.43 -7.07 -2.04
C SER A 156 6.09 -8.35 -2.54
N ASN A 157 5.30 -9.41 -2.54
CA ASN A 157 5.56 -10.70 -3.18
C ASN A 157 4.20 -11.31 -3.59
N ALA A 158 4.21 -12.51 -4.15
CA ALA A 158 2.98 -13.21 -4.54
C ALA A 158 1.98 -13.34 -3.39
N THR A 159 2.42 -13.87 -2.24
CA THR A 159 1.58 -14.06 -1.04
C THR A 159 0.95 -12.75 -0.56
N GLY A 160 1.72 -11.66 -0.49
CA GLY A 160 1.19 -10.35 -0.10
C GLY A 160 0.25 -9.73 -1.13
N ALA A 161 0.44 -10.00 -2.42
CA ALA A 161 -0.42 -9.51 -3.49
C ALA A 161 -1.82 -10.15 -3.46
N LEU A 162 -1.97 -11.36 -2.90
CA LEU A 162 -3.28 -12.00 -2.65
C LEU A 162 -4.23 -11.09 -1.87
N GLY A 163 -3.71 -10.27 -0.96
CA GLY A 163 -4.52 -9.29 -0.22
C GLY A 163 -5.25 -8.28 -1.11
N PHE A 164 -4.68 -7.93 -2.26
CA PHE A 164 -5.32 -7.05 -3.24
C PHE A 164 -6.13 -7.80 -4.30
N VAL A 165 -5.83 -9.09 -4.54
CA VAL A 165 -6.74 -9.97 -5.28
C VAL A 165 -8.08 -10.09 -4.56
N ASP A 166 -8.04 -10.40 -3.26
CA ASP A 166 -9.24 -10.46 -2.38
C ASP A 166 -9.95 -9.10 -2.32
N ALA A 167 -9.20 -8.00 -2.29
CA ALA A 167 -9.78 -6.66 -2.29
C ALA A 167 -10.55 -6.30 -3.58
N VAL A 168 -10.15 -6.83 -4.73
CA VAL A 168 -10.90 -6.64 -5.99
C VAL A 168 -12.19 -7.46 -5.98
N ALA A 169 -12.17 -8.67 -5.41
CA ALA A 169 -13.40 -9.44 -5.20
C ALA A 169 -14.36 -8.68 -4.26
N GLU A 170 -13.85 -8.14 -3.16
CA GLU A 170 -14.58 -7.28 -2.22
C GLU A 170 -15.19 -6.06 -2.93
N LEU A 171 -14.39 -5.33 -3.72
CA LEU A 171 -14.87 -4.17 -4.48
C LEU A 171 -15.96 -4.57 -5.48
N THR A 172 -15.79 -5.69 -6.19
CA THR A 172 -16.76 -6.20 -7.18
C THR A 172 -18.11 -6.49 -6.55
N GLU A 173 -18.12 -7.06 -5.34
CA GLU A 173 -19.37 -7.27 -4.59
C GLU A 173 -20.00 -5.94 -4.17
N GLN A 174 -19.19 -4.99 -3.69
CA GLN A 174 -19.68 -3.66 -3.29
C GLN A 174 -20.31 -2.90 -4.47
N ILE A 175 -19.64 -2.81 -5.62
CA ILE A 175 -20.16 -2.08 -6.79
C ILE A 175 -21.45 -2.71 -7.32
N LYS A 176 -21.54 -4.04 -7.29
CA LYS A 176 -22.75 -4.78 -7.67
C LYS A 176 -23.90 -4.47 -6.71
N SER A 177 -23.65 -4.49 -5.41
CA SER A 177 -24.68 -4.18 -4.40
C SER A 177 -25.18 -2.73 -4.48
N MET A 178 -24.31 -1.80 -4.87
CA MET A 178 -24.62 -0.38 -5.00
C MET A 178 -25.16 0.00 -6.38
N SER A 179 -25.23 -0.94 -7.34
CA SER A 179 -25.59 -0.68 -8.74
C SER A 179 -24.78 0.46 -9.38
N ILE A 180 -23.47 0.46 -9.17
CA ILE A 180 -22.54 1.44 -9.75
C ILE A 180 -21.51 0.77 -10.65
N SER A 181 -21.05 1.49 -11.67
CA SER A 181 -19.90 1.13 -12.50
C SER A 181 -18.69 2.00 -12.13
N ILE A 182 -17.49 1.49 -12.42
CA ILE A 182 -16.22 2.20 -12.26
C ILE A 182 -15.48 2.06 -13.58
N ASP A 183 -15.02 3.19 -14.12
CA ASP A 183 -14.26 3.22 -15.38
C ASP A 183 -12.76 3.16 -15.11
N THR A 184 -12.30 3.78 -14.01
CA THR A 184 -10.88 3.83 -13.66
C THR A 184 -10.65 3.76 -12.16
N ILE A 185 -9.62 3.02 -11.74
CA ILE A 185 -9.11 2.99 -10.37
C ILE A 185 -7.71 3.62 -10.35
N VAL A 186 -7.53 4.61 -9.47
CA VAL A 186 -6.27 5.35 -9.32
C VAL A 186 -5.71 5.13 -7.92
N PHE A 187 -4.42 4.85 -7.82
CA PHE A 187 -3.77 4.52 -6.55
C PHE A 187 -2.27 4.87 -6.53
N ALA A 188 -1.71 4.98 -5.33
CA ALA A 188 -0.28 5.13 -5.13
C ALA A 188 0.45 3.79 -5.37
N SER A 189 1.47 3.79 -6.22
CA SER A 189 2.33 2.63 -6.50
C SER A 189 3.78 2.89 -6.08
N SER A 190 4.37 1.97 -5.31
CA SER A 190 5.73 2.13 -4.77
C SER A 190 6.50 0.82 -4.69
N SER A 191 6.05 -0.12 -3.87
CA SER A 191 6.69 -1.45 -3.76
C SER A 191 6.08 -2.47 -4.72
N GLY A 192 5.08 -2.11 -5.52
CA GLY A 192 4.50 -2.95 -6.58
C GLY A 192 3.38 -3.92 -6.18
N GLY A 193 3.45 -4.58 -5.01
CA GLY A 193 2.49 -5.66 -4.67
C GLY A 193 1.01 -5.24 -4.56
N THR A 194 0.71 -3.95 -4.36
CA THR A 194 -0.68 -3.46 -4.44
C THR A 194 -1.17 -3.50 -5.88
N GLN A 195 -0.37 -2.96 -6.81
CA GLN A 195 -0.70 -2.89 -8.22
C GLN A 195 -0.80 -4.28 -8.84
N ALA A 196 0.17 -5.15 -8.53
CA ALA A 196 0.16 -6.54 -8.99
C ALA A 196 -1.12 -7.28 -8.55
N GLY A 197 -1.48 -7.19 -7.27
CA GLY A 197 -2.72 -7.81 -6.78
C GLY A 197 -3.99 -7.23 -7.40
N LEU A 198 -4.03 -5.91 -7.66
CA LEU A 198 -5.14 -5.28 -8.39
C LEU A 198 -5.24 -5.79 -9.82
N MET A 199 -4.12 -5.98 -10.52
CA MET A 199 -4.08 -6.49 -11.91
C MET A 199 -4.61 -7.93 -11.98
N VAL A 200 -4.10 -8.80 -11.11
CA VAL A 200 -4.52 -10.21 -11.03
C VAL A 200 -5.99 -10.29 -10.61
N GLY A 201 -6.39 -9.55 -9.58
CA GLY A 201 -7.77 -9.48 -9.12
C GLY A 201 -8.72 -9.02 -10.22
N ARG A 202 -8.36 -7.96 -10.98
CA ARG A 202 -9.14 -7.45 -12.12
C ARG A 202 -9.34 -8.53 -13.18
N HIS A 203 -8.28 -9.25 -13.54
CA HIS A 203 -8.35 -10.37 -14.49
C HIS A 203 -9.30 -11.47 -13.98
N MET A 204 -9.17 -11.89 -12.72
CA MET A 204 -10.00 -12.95 -12.14
C MET A 204 -11.50 -12.62 -12.09
N VAL A 205 -11.86 -11.36 -11.86
CA VAL A 205 -13.28 -10.95 -11.86
C VAL A 205 -13.81 -10.63 -13.26
N GLY A 206 -12.95 -10.65 -14.29
CA GLY A 206 -13.31 -10.23 -15.65
C GLY A 206 -13.80 -8.78 -15.71
N ALA A 207 -13.17 -7.88 -14.95
CA ALA A 207 -13.57 -6.47 -14.92
C ALA A 207 -12.77 -5.62 -15.90
N ASP A 208 -13.45 -4.63 -16.48
CA ASP A 208 -12.91 -3.80 -17.57
C ASP A 208 -12.39 -2.43 -17.11
N PHE A 209 -12.39 -2.13 -15.80
CA PHE A 209 -11.89 -0.85 -15.31
C PHE A 209 -10.38 -0.69 -15.59
N GLU A 210 -9.96 0.52 -15.91
CA GLU A 210 -8.55 0.86 -16.03
C GLU A 210 -7.89 0.93 -14.65
N LEU A 211 -6.61 0.55 -14.58
CA LEU A 211 -5.79 0.66 -13.38
C LEU A 211 -4.67 1.67 -13.64
N ILE A 212 -4.69 2.81 -12.94
CA ILE A 212 -3.66 3.85 -13.05
C ILE A 212 -2.87 3.92 -11.75
N GLY A 213 -1.60 3.50 -11.81
CA GLY A 213 -0.64 3.70 -10.73
C GLY A 213 0.03 5.06 -10.82
N ILE A 214 0.10 5.79 -9.71
CA ILE A 214 0.97 6.97 -9.57
C ILE A 214 2.24 6.55 -8.82
N ALA A 215 3.40 6.68 -9.46
CA ALA A 215 4.67 6.30 -8.86
C ALA A 215 5.05 7.24 -7.71
N ILE A 216 5.51 6.67 -6.59
CA ILE A 216 5.85 7.43 -5.38
C ILE A 216 7.35 7.53 -5.13
N ASP A 217 8.09 6.49 -5.48
CA ASP A 217 9.55 6.44 -5.34
C ASP A 217 10.18 6.39 -6.73
N LYS A 218 11.43 6.82 -6.86
CA LYS A 218 12.19 6.62 -8.11
C LYS A 218 12.42 5.11 -8.27
N GLY A 219 12.26 4.60 -9.48
CA GLY A 219 12.35 3.18 -9.85
C GLY A 219 13.74 2.56 -9.66
N GLU A 220 14.28 2.60 -8.45
CA GLU A 220 15.54 1.97 -8.07
C GLU A 220 15.29 0.50 -7.71
N THR A 221 14.82 -0.28 -8.69
CA THR A 221 14.65 -1.74 -8.61
C THR A 221 15.84 -2.45 -9.27
N GLY A 222 17.07 -2.04 -8.91
CA GLY A 222 18.29 -2.64 -9.45
C GLY A 222 18.35 -2.54 -10.98
N GLU A 223 18.54 -3.68 -11.65
CA GLU A 223 18.65 -3.77 -13.12
C GLU A 223 17.28 -3.73 -13.83
N LYS A 224 16.19 -4.03 -13.12
CA LYS A 224 14.83 -4.05 -13.70
C LYS A 224 14.13 -2.72 -13.48
N SER A 225 13.32 -2.31 -14.45
CA SER A 225 12.35 -1.23 -14.29
C SER A 225 11.28 -1.58 -13.25
N PHE A 226 10.61 -0.56 -12.70
CA PHE A 226 9.56 -0.78 -11.72
C PHE A 226 8.36 -1.53 -12.31
N ALA A 227 8.02 -1.28 -13.58
CA ALA A 227 7.00 -2.02 -14.30
C ALA A 227 7.35 -3.52 -14.44
N GLU A 228 8.60 -3.85 -14.80
CA GLU A 228 9.05 -5.26 -14.82
C GLU A 228 8.95 -5.93 -13.46
N HIS A 229 9.24 -5.19 -12.39
CA HIS A 229 9.10 -5.72 -11.03
C HIS A 229 7.62 -5.99 -10.67
N ILE A 230 6.71 -5.08 -11.01
CA ILE A 230 5.27 -5.27 -10.80
C ILE A 230 4.76 -6.48 -11.61
N ALA A 231 5.15 -6.58 -12.89
CA ALA A 231 4.75 -7.68 -13.77
C ALA A 231 5.24 -9.03 -13.21
N ALA A 232 6.47 -9.09 -12.71
CA ALA A 232 6.99 -10.29 -12.04
C ALA A 232 6.13 -10.70 -10.84
N ILE A 233 5.80 -9.77 -9.93
CA ILE A 233 4.92 -10.09 -8.79
C ILE A 233 3.54 -10.55 -9.27
N ALA A 234 2.98 -9.93 -10.31
CA ALA A 234 1.68 -10.30 -10.85
C ALA A 234 1.69 -11.72 -11.42
N ASN A 235 2.75 -12.10 -12.15
CA ASN A 235 2.93 -13.45 -12.68
C ASN A 235 3.14 -14.48 -11.55
N ASP A 236 4.00 -14.20 -10.57
CA ASP A 236 4.19 -15.09 -9.43
C ASP A 236 2.87 -15.29 -8.64
N THR A 237 2.02 -14.25 -8.59
CA THR A 237 0.68 -14.33 -7.97
C THR A 237 -0.30 -15.14 -8.82
N ALA A 238 -0.25 -15.00 -10.15
CA ALA A 238 -1.06 -15.78 -11.08
C ALA A 238 -0.69 -17.27 -11.01
N ASP A 239 0.60 -17.58 -10.95
CA ASP A 239 1.13 -18.94 -10.77
C ASP A 239 0.67 -19.54 -9.44
N LEU A 240 0.74 -18.76 -8.34
CA LEU A 240 0.26 -19.17 -7.02
C LEU A 240 -1.24 -19.49 -7.00
N LEU A 241 -2.02 -18.86 -7.89
CA LEU A 241 -3.45 -19.06 -8.06
C LEU A 241 -3.80 -20.02 -9.20
N GLU A 242 -2.79 -20.63 -9.83
CA GLU A 242 -2.92 -21.55 -10.97
C GLU A 242 -3.72 -20.95 -12.14
N LEU A 243 -3.51 -19.66 -12.43
CA LEU A 243 -4.20 -18.95 -13.51
C LEU A 243 -3.44 -19.08 -14.82
N GLU A 244 -4.16 -19.41 -15.91
CA GLU A 244 -3.61 -19.41 -17.27
C GLU A 244 -3.55 -17.99 -17.86
N THR A 245 -2.78 -17.11 -17.23
CA THR A 245 -2.56 -15.72 -17.69
C THR A 245 -1.12 -15.29 -17.45
N SER A 246 -0.69 -14.29 -18.20
CA SER A 246 0.59 -13.62 -17.96
C SER A 246 0.43 -12.11 -18.10
N PHE A 247 1.27 -11.38 -17.37
CA PHE A 247 1.32 -9.93 -17.36
C PHE A 247 2.70 -9.48 -17.79
N SER A 248 2.74 -8.48 -18.65
CA SER A 248 3.94 -7.84 -19.16
C SER A 248 4.06 -6.41 -18.62
N PRO A 249 5.24 -5.78 -18.71
CA PRO A 249 5.38 -4.36 -18.42
C PRO A 249 4.44 -3.45 -19.23
N ALA A 250 4.02 -3.88 -20.43
CA ALA A 250 3.12 -3.12 -21.30
C ALA A 250 1.67 -3.07 -20.77
N ASP A 251 1.29 -4.00 -19.89
CA ASP A 251 -0.04 -4.05 -19.26
C ASP A 251 -0.17 -3.06 -18.10
N ILE A 252 0.92 -2.36 -17.75
CA ILE A 252 1.04 -1.54 -16.56
C ILE A 252 0.98 -0.07 -16.95
N GLN A 253 -0.13 0.59 -16.59
CA GLN A 253 -0.18 2.05 -16.64
C GLN A 253 0.41 2.62 -15.35
N LEU A 254 1.53 3.32 -15.49
CA LEU A 254 2.26 3.94 -14.39
C LEU A 254 2.69 5.35 -14.78
N TYR A 255 2.27 6.34 -13.99
CA TYR A 255 2.68 7.73 -14.15
C TYR A 255 3.84 8.06 -13.22
N GLU A 256 5.01 8.31 -13.80
CA GLU A 256 6.26 8.55 -13.06
C GLU A 256 6.60 10.04 -12.89
N ASP A 257 5.95 10.92 -13.65
CA ASP A 257 6.24 12.35 -13.69
C ASP A 257 5.92 13.08 -12.37
N TYR A 258 5.14 12.45 -11.48
CA TYR A 258 4.70 13.02 -10.21
C TYR A 258 5.65 12.79 -9.03
N VAL A 259 6.76 12.07 -9.22
CA VAL A 259 7.75 11.79 -8.15
C VAL A 259 8.45 13.08 -7.67
N GLY A 260 8.56 14.08 -8.55
CA GLY A 260 9.13 15.39 -8.24
C GLY A 260 10.55 15.31 -7.69
N LYS A 261 10.78 15.88 -6.50
CA LYS A 261 12.09 15.89 -5.84
C LYS A 261 12.51 14.54 -5.25
N GLY A 262 11.64 13.52 -5.31
CA GLY A 262 11.91 12.17 -4.82
C GLY A 262 11.01 11.76 -3.66
N TYR A 263 11.32 10.59 -3.12
CA TYR A 263 10.56 9.95 -2.05
C TYR A 263 10.57 10.78 -0.76
N GLY A 264 9.39 10.96 -0.16
CA GLY A 264 9.23 11.62 1.13
C GLY A 264 9.36 13.15 1.10
N VAL A 265 9.51 13.78 -0.08
CA VAL A 265 9.57 15.24 -0.23
C VAL A 265 8.21 15.79 -0.63
N VAL A 266 7.65 16.68 0.20
CA VAL A 266 6.33 17.28 0.00
C VAL A 266 6.43 18.54 -0.86
N GLY A 267 5.71 18.57 -1.98
CA GLY A 267 5.67 19.69 -2.92
C GLY A 267 4.31 20.38 -2.97
N LYS A 268 4.14 21.29 -3.95
CA LYS A 268 2.87 22.00 -4.17
C LYS A 268 1.73 21.06 -4.56
N LEU A 269 2.06 20.01 -5.31
CA LEU A 269 1.11 19.00 -5.78
C LEU A 269 0.47 18.26 -4.60
N GLU A 270 1.29 17.75 -3.69
CA GLU A 270 0.82 17.03 -2.50
C GLU A 270 0.04 17.95 -1.57
N LYS A 271 0.54 19.17 -1.30
CA LYS A 271 -0.18 20.15 -0.46
C LYS A 271 -1.55 20.51 -1.03
N LYS A 272 -1.65 20.78 -2.34
CA LYS A 272 -2.94 21.10 -3.02
C LYS A 272 -3.92 19.94 -2.86
N ALA A 273 -3.46 18.71 -3.12
CA ALA A 273 -4.28 17.51 -3.06
C ALA A 273 -4.78 17.19 -1.64
N ILE A 274 -3.89 17.25 -0.64
CA ILE A 274 -4.26 17.03 0.76
C ILE A 274 -5.30 18.06 1.19
N ARG A 275 -5.07 19.34 0.87
CA ARG A 275 -5.94 20.43 1.28
C ARG A 275 -7.32 20.35 0.63
N ILE A 276 -7.40 20.15 -0.68
CA ILE A 276 -8.70 20.11 -1.37
C ILE A 276 -9.56 18.94 -0.90
N VAL A 277 -8.98 17.75 -0.68
CA VAL A 277 -9.73 16.59 -0.18
C VAL A 277 -10.14 16.79 1.28
N ALA A 278 -9.28 17.38 2.11
CA ALA A 278 -9.63 17.71 3.49
C ALA A 278 -10.77 18.73 3.57
N GLU A 279 -10.71 19.80 2.78
CA GLU A 279 -11.70 20.89 2.79
C GLU A 279 -13.04 20.49 2.16
N THR A 280 -13.04 19.57 1.18
CA THR A 280 -14.27 19.16 0.48
C THR A 280 -14.95 17.95 1.11
N GLU A 281 -14.18 17.00 1.65
CA GLU A 281 -14.70 15.70 2.09
C GLU A 281 -14.39 15.37 3.56
N GLY A 282 -13.59 16.19 4.27
CA GLY A 282 -13.16 15.88 5.63
C GLY A 282 -12.25 14.64 5.72
N ILE A 283 -11.59 14.28 4.61
CA ILE A 283 -10.71 13.11 4.50
C ILE A 283 -9.26 13.59 4.41
N LEU A 284 -8.38 13.00 5.20
CA LEU A 284 -6.95 13.33 5.23
C LEU A 284 -6.14 12.34 4.41
N LEU A 285 -5.33 12.87 3.49
CA LEU A 285 -4.35 12.10 2.74
C LEU A 285 -2.97 12.26 3.36
N ASP A 286 -2.15 11.20 3.33
CA ASP A 286 -0.77 11.28 3.78
C ASP A 286 0.12 12.03 2.76
N PRO A 287 1.19 12.68 3.21
CA PRO A 287 1.97 13.57 2.36
C PRO A 287 2.98 12.87 1.44
N VAL A 288 3.19 11.56 1.61
CA VAL A 288 4.18 10.81 0.83
C VAL A 288 3.52 9.99 -0.27
N TYR A 289 2.41 9.29 0.02
CA TYR A 289 1.79 8.36 -0.92
C TYR A 289 0.49 8.90 -1.50
N THR A 290 -0.55 8.97 -0.67
CA THR A 290 -1.92 9.24 -1.11
C THR A 290 -2.13 10.69 -1.51
N GLY A 291 -1.44 11.65 -0.88
CA GLY A 291 -1.41 13.04 -1.31
C GLY A 291 -0.78 13.22 -2.70
N ARG A 292 0.30 12.48 -3.00
CA ARG A 292 0.92 12.49 -4.34
C ARG A 292 0.06 11.81 -5.38
N ALA A 293 -0.49 10.63 -5.06
CA ALA A 293 -1.38 9.92 -5.98
C ALA A 293 -2.65 10.73 -6.30
N MET A 294 -3.25 11.37 -5.28
CA MET A 294 -4.38 12.27 -5.51
C MET A 294 -3.94 13.51 -6.30
N GLY A 295 -2.77 14.08 -6.02
CA GLY A 295 -2.25 15.21 -6.79
C GLY A 295 -2.04 14.89 -8.27
N GLY A 296 -1.52 13.70 -8.58
CA GLY A 296 -1.43 13.19 -9.95
C GLY A 296 -2.81 13.01 -10.58
N LEU A 297 -3.78 12.44 -9.85
CA LEU A 297 -5.16 12.32 -10.33
C LEU A 297 -5.79 13.69 -10.65
N LEU A 298 -5.65 14.66 -9.76
CA LEU A 298 -6.17 16.01 -9.97
C LEU A 298 -5.54 16.67 -11.21
N ASP A 299 -4.25 16.47 -11.41
CA ASP A 299 -3.55 16.98 -12.58
C ASP A 299 -4.01 16.29 -13.88
N LEU A 300 -4.24 14.97 -13.87
CA LEU A 300 -4.83 14.25 -15.00
C LEU A 300 -6.25 14.73 -15.34
N ILE A 301 -7.05 15.06 -14.32
CA ILE A 301 -8.38 15.68 -14.52
C ILE A 301 -8.22 17.07 -15.14
N ASP A 302 -7.30 17.90 -14.64
CA ASP A 302 -7.01 19.23 -15.18
C ASP A 302 -6.52 19.15 -16.66
N GLN A 303 -5.82 18.08 -17.04
CA GLN A 303 -5.38 17.79 -18.42
C GLN A 303 -6.50 17.21 -19.33
N GLY A 304 -7.70 16.98 -18.81
CA GLY A 304 -8.82 16.44 -19.58
C GLY A 304 -8.74 14.95 -19.88
N LYS A 305 -7.95 14.17 -19.11
CA LYS A 305 -7.89 12.70 -19.23
C LYS A 305 -9.24 12.04 -18.94
N PHE A 306 -10.07 12.67 -18.11
CA PHE A 306 -11.38 12.17 -17.69
C PHE A 306 -12.50 13.11 -18.11
N SER A 307 -13.59 12.53 -18.58
CA SER A 307 -14.83 13.22 -18.91
C SER A 307 -15.77 13.30 -17.70
N PRO A 308 -16.75 14.23 -17.68
CA PRO A 308 -17.79 14.25 -16.64
C PRO A 308 -18.70 13.01 -16.60
N LYS A 309 -18.62 12.14 -17.61
CA LYS A 309 -19.38 10.87 -17.65
C LYS A 309 -18.64 9.74 -16.94
N ASP A 310 -17.32 9.88 -16.74
CA ASP A 310 -16.49 8.84 -16.18
C ASP A 310 -16.69 8.76 -14.66
N THR A 311 -16.57 7.55 -14.12
CA THR A 311 -16.53 7.27 -12.69
C THR A 311 -15.14 6.79 -12.30
N VAL A 312 -14.44 7.61 -11.52
CA VAL A 312 -13.08 7.36 -11.07
C VAL A 312 -13.07 7.01 -9.59
N LEU A 313 -12.53 5.84 -9.25
CA LEU A 313 -12.28 5.40 -7.90
C LEU A 313 -10.85 5.75 -7.49
N PHE A 314 -10.69 6.54 -6.44
CA PHE A 314 -9.40 6.68 -5.77
C PHE A 314 -9.25 5.62 -4.66
N TRP A 315 -8.20 4.80 -4.72
CA TRP A 315 -7.93 3.82 -3.68
C TRP A 315 -7.08 4.46 -2.56
N HIS A 316 -7.72 4.82 -1.45
CA HIS A 316 -7.03 5.46 -0.34
C HIS A 316 -6.28 4.43 0.50
N THR A 317 -4.95 4.36 0.31
CA THR A 317 -4.11 3.33 0.94
C THR A 317 -3.65 3.64 2.37
N GLY A 318 -4.24 4.63 3.03
CA GLY A 318 -3.89 5.08 4.39
C GLY A 318 -2.67 5.99 4.47
N GLY A 319 -2.00 5.95 5.62
CA GLY A 319 -0.77 6.72 5.88
C GLY A 319 -0.91 7.89 6.86
N LEU A 320 -2.09 8.09 7.45
CA LEU A 320 -2.44 9.17 8.37
C LEU A 320 -1.34 9.53 9.40
N PRO A 321 -0.69 8.58 10.13
CA PRO A 321 0.30 8.94 11.14
C PRO A 321 1.49 9.74 10.59
N ALA A 322 1.83 9.60 9.30
CA ALA A 322 2.93 10.34 8.70
C ALA A 322 2.66 11.85 8.71
N LEU A 323 1.41 12.31 8.60
CA LEU A 323 1.05 13.74 8.60
C LEU A 323 1.70 14.51 9.76
N PHE A 324 1.72 13.93 10.95
CA PHE A 324 2.27 14.57 12.15
C PHE A 324 3.80 14.73 12.12
N SER A 325 4.48 13.94 11.30
CA SER A 325 5.93 14.06 11.06
C SER A 325 6.27 15.14 10.04
N TYR A 326 5.30 15.54 9.21
CA TYR A 326 5.41 16.56 8.16
C TYR A 326 4.72 17.89 8.50
N ALA A 327 4.40 18.13 9.78
CA ALA A 327 3.62 19.30 10.19
C ALA A 327 4.19 20.65 9.69
N LYS A 328 5.53 20.81 9.68
CA LYS A 328 6.18 22.02 9.16
C LYS A 328 6.08 22.13 7.64
N ASP A 329 6.14 21.01 6.94
CA ASP A 329 6.06 20.96 5.49
C ASP A 329 4.63 21.18 5.01
N LEU A 330 3.61 21.01 5.84
CA LEU A 330 2.19 21.15 5.46
C LEU A 330 1.59 22.53 5.76
N GLN A 331 2.30 23.36 6.52
CA GLN A 331 2.01 24.79 6.63
C GLN A 331 2.39 25.52 5.34
#